data_AF-A0A6J6CJY6-F1
#
_entry.id   AF-A0A6J6CJY6-F1
#
_cell.length_a   1.000
_cell.length_b   1.000
_cell.length_c   1.000
_cell.angle_alpha   90.00
_cell.angle_beta   90.00
_cell.angle_gamma   90.00
#
_symmetry.space_group_name_H-M   'P 1'
#
loop_
_entity.id
_entity.type
_entity.pdbx_description
1 polymer ?
#
loop_
_entity_poly.entity_id
_entity_poly.type
_entity_poly.pdbx_seq_one_letter_code
_entity_poly.pdbx_strand_id
1 'polypeptide(L)'
;MIYNVPLLVEASVDNDFDLVVTVEAPRDKQIERLVKHRGLTEEQATLRIDSQATPAQRANAADEILNSNQPIEALLKDARQLWSKIERLAETNASN
;
A
#
# COMPACT_ATOMS: atom_id res chain seq x y z
N MET A 1 13.47 -1.90 9.29
CA MET A 1 13.64 -1.01 8.12
C MET A 1 12.32 -0.97 7.37
N ILE A 2 12.00 0.12 6.67
CA ILE A 2 10.79 0.20 5.83
C ILE A 2 11.22 0.33 4.37
N TYR A 3 10.68 -0.54 3.52
CA TYR A 3 10.86 -0.45 2.07
C TYR A 3 9.57 0.06 1.42
N ASN A 4 9.69 1.02 0.51
CA ASN A 4 8.58 1.46 -0.32
C ASN A 4 8.75 0.89 -1.73
N VAL A 5 7.92 -0.09 -2.08
CA VAL A 5 8.05 -0.89 -3.31
C VAL A 5 6.76 -0.75 -4.14
N PRO A 6 6.74 0.08 -5.20
CA PRO A 6 5.51 0.33 -5.97
C PRO A 6 4.93 -0.88 -6.70
N LEU A 7 5.77 -1.86 -7.08
CA LEU A 7 5.39 -3.03 -7.88
C LEU A 7 5.77 -4.32 -7.16
N LEU A 8 5.42 -4.40 -5.87
CA LEU A 8 5.84 -5.50 -5.00
C LEU A 8 5.36 -6.87 -5.51
N VAL A 9 4.09 -6.96 -5.93
CA VAL A 9 3.48 -8.21 -6.38
C VAL A 9 4.06 -8.65 -7.73
N GLU A 10 4.26 -7.69 -8.63
CA GLU A 10 4.72 -7.91 -10.00
C GLU A 10 6.20 -8.30 -10.02
N ALA A 11 7.00 -7.72 -9.12
CA ALA A 11 8.41 -8.01 -9.04
C ALA A 11 8.71 -9.42 -8.51
N SER A 12 7.69 -10.19 -8.08
CA SER A 12 7.80 -11.56 -7.55
C SER A 12 8.99 -11.68 -6.60
N VAL A 13 9.15 -10.66 -5.74
CA VAL A 13 10.37 -10.54 -4.96
C VAL A 13 10.31 -11.60 -3.88
N ASP A 14 11.12 -12.66 -4.03
CA ASP A 14 11.45 -13.62 -2.97
C ASP A 14 12.31 -12.89 -1.92
N ASN A 15 11.66 -11.99 -1.19
CA ASN A 15 12.24 -11.30 -0.06
C ASN A 15 11.43 -11.70 1.18
N ASP A 16 12.15 -12.14 2.20
CA ASP A 16 11.61 -12.43 3.52
C ASP A 16 11.22 -11.12 4.23
N PHE A 17 10.11 -10.51 3.81
CA PHE A 17 9.53 -9.39 4.54
C PHE A 17 8.82 -9.92 5.78
N ASP A 18 9.16 -9.38 6.95
CA ASP A 18 8.45 -9.71 8.21
C ASP A 18 6.98 -9.27 8.20
N LEU A 19 6.66 -8.23 7.41
CA LEU A 19 5.31 -7.69 7.27
C LEU A 19 5.17 -6.94 5.93
N VAL A 20 4.13 -7.27 5.17
CA VAL A 20 3.73 -6.58 3.95
C VAL A 20 2.48 -5.74 4.19
N VAL A 21 2.59 -4.44 3.91
CA VAL A 21 1.50 -3.47 4.06
C VAL A 21 1.17 -2.87 2.71
N THR A 22 -0.11 -2.95 2.31
CA THR A 22 -0.61 -2.26 1.11
C THR A 22 -1.44 -1.05 1.49
N VAL A 23 -1.50 -0.06 0.60
CA VAL A 23 -2.34 1.13 0.76
C VAL A 23 -3.31 1.18 -0.41
N GLU A 24 -4.61 1.04 -0.11
CA GLU A 24 -5.63 0.83 -1.13
C GLU A 24 -6.60 2.01 -1.22
N ALA A 25 -7.19 2.19 -2.39
CA ALA A 25 -8.31 3.08 -2.64
C ALA A 25 -9.16 2.55 -3.80
N PRO A 26 -10.45 2.92 -3.90
CA PRO A 26 -11.24 2.67 -5.08
C PRO A 26 -10.57 3.20 -6.35
N ARG A 27 -10.76 2.48 -7.46
CA ARG A 27 -10.11 2.77 -8.75
C ARG A 27 -10.39 4.18 -9.26
N ASP A 28 -11.63 4.62 -9.18
CA ASP A 28 -12.07 5.97 -9.56
C ASP A 28 -11.30 7.04 -8.78
N LYS A 29 -11.09 6.82 -7.47
CA LYS A 29 -10.32 7.72 -6.61
C LYS A 29 -8.83 7.74 -6.94
N GLN A 30 -8.26 6.60 -7.34
CA GLN A 30 -6.88 6.55 -7.80
C GLN A 30 -6.69 7.36 -9.08
N ILE A 31 -7.59 7.20 -10.06
CA ILE A 31 -7.60 7.97 -11.32
C ILE A 31 -7.73 9.47 -11.03
N GLU A 32 -8.74 9.85 -10.24
CA GLU A 32 -8.98 11.26 -9.85
C GLU A 32 -7.72 11.90 -9.27
N ARG A 33 -7.03 11.20 -8.36
CA ARG A 33 -5.82 11.69 -7.69
C ARG A 33 -4.63 11.77 -8.65
N LEU A 34 -4.46 10.82 -9.56
CA LEU A 34 -3.41 10.83 -10.58
C LEU A 34 -3.59 12.01 -11.54
N VAL A 35 -4.82 12.28 -11.99
CA VAL A 35 -5.12 13.44 -12.83
C VAL A 35 -4.85 14.73 -12.05
N LYS A 36 -5.44 14.87 -10.86
CA LYS A 36 -5.40 16.11 -10.08
C LYS A 36 -4.00 16.46 -9.56
N HIS A 37 -3.23 15.48 -9.09
CA HIS A 37 -1.97 15.71 -8.38
C HIS A 37 -0.73 15.37 -9.20
N ARG A 38 -0.85 14.57 -10.26
CA ARG A 38 0.26 14.22 -11.14
C ARG A 38 0.10 14.78 -12.56
N GLY A 39 -1.02 15.43 -12.87
CA GLY A 39 -1.26 16.09 -14.17
C GLY A 39 -1.40 15.11 -15.33
N LEU A 40 -1.70 13.83 -15.05
CA LEU A 40 -1.93 12.83 -16.09
C LEU A 40 -3.29 13.06 -16.76
N THR A 41 -3.43 12.62 -18.01
CA THR A 41 -4.77 12.45 -18.60
C THR A 41 -5.48 11.26 -17.94
N GLU A 42 -6.82 11.22 -18.03
CA GLU A 42 -7.61 10.10 -17.52
C GLU A 42 -7.18 8.76 -18.16
N GLU A 43 -6.90 8.78 -19.47
CA GLU A 43 -6.39 7.63 -20.21
C GLU A 43 -5.03 7.16 -19.68
N GLN A 44 -4.08 8.09 -19.49
CA GLN A 44 -2.76 7.77 -18.92
C GLN A 44 -2.85 7.22 -17.50
N ALA A 45 -3.72 7.80 -16.66
CA ALA A 45 -3.95 7.33 -15.31
C ALA A 45 -4.54 5.91 -15.30
N THR A 46 -5.51 5.67 -16.17
CA THR A 46 -6.17 4.36 -16.34
C THR A 46 -5.16 3.29 -16.79
N LEU A 47 -4.41 3.55 -17.86
CA LEU A 47 -3.37 2.64 -18.36
C LEU A 47 -2.32 2.32 -17.29
N ARG A 48 -1.94 3.32 -16.47
CA ARG A 48 -0.96 3.13 -15.40
C ARG A 48 -1.48 2.29 -14.24
N ILE A 49 -2.78 2.37 -13.94
CA ILE A 49 -3.41 1.52 -12.92
C ILE A 49 -3.58 0.10 -13.47
N ASP A 50 -3.97 -0.04 -14.75
CA ASP A 50 -4.17 -1.33 -15.41
C ASP A 50 -2.89 -2.12 -15.66
N SER A 51 -1.75 -1.44 -15.76
CA SER A 51 -0.45 -2.11 -15.91
C SER A 51 0.06 -2.76 -14.61
N GLN A 52 -0.65 -2.58 -13.49
CA GLN A 52 -0.26 -3.08 -12.17
C GLN A 52 -1.11 -4.30 -11.76
N ALA A 53 -0.66 -5.00 -10.72
CA ALA A 53 -1.38 -6.11 -10.10
C ALA A 53 -2.79 -5.67 -9.69
N THR A 54 -3.76 -6.58 -9.80
CA THR A 54 -5.15 -6.29 -9.42
C THR A 54 -5.28 -6.06 -7.90
N PRO A 55 -6.34 -5.36 -7.43
CA PRO A 55 -6.58 -5.20 -6.00
C PRO A 55 -6.64 -6.52 -5.23
N ALA A 56 -7.21 -7.57 -5.84
CA ALA A 56 -7.27 -8.90 -5.22
C ALA A 56 -5.87 -9.53 -5.07
N GLN A 57 -5.00 -9.38 -6.08
CA GLN A 57 -3.63 -9.87 -5.99
C GLN A 57 -2.82 -9.12 -4.92
N ARG A 58 -2.97 -7.79 -4.85
CA ARG A 58 -2.32 -7.00 -3.80
C ARG A 58 -2.82 -7.34 -2.41
N ALA A 59 -4.12 -7.52 -2.23
CA ALA A 59 -4.71 -7.94 -0.97
C ALA A 59 -4.21 -9.33 -0.54
N ASN A 60 -4.07 -10.28 -1.47
CA ASN A 60 -3.55 -11.62 -1.16
C ASN A 60 -2.06 -11.61 -0.75
N ALA A 61 -1.29 -10.61 -1.20
CA ALA A 61 0.11 -10.46 -0.85
C ALA A 61 0.32 -9.61 0.43
N ALA A 62 -0.74 -9.04 0.99
CA ALA A 62 -0.67 -8.13 2.14
C ALA A 62 -1.01 -8.84 3.45
N ASP A 63 -0.22 -8.58 4.48
CA ASP A 63 -0.59 -8.93 5.86
C ASP A 63 -1.54 -7.88 6.44
N GLU A 64 -1.39 -6.62 6.02
CA GLU A 64 -2.18 -5.48 6.48
C GLU A 64 -2.54 -4.56 5.30
N ILE A 65 -3.75 -3.99 5.34
CA ILE A 65 -4.25 -3.07 4.31
C ILE A 65 -4.67 -1.77 4.96
N LEU A 66 -4.05 -0.67 4.56
CA LEU A 66 -4.48 0.67 4.93
C LEU A 66 -5.43 1.25 3.86
N ASN A 67 -6.63 1.65 4.26
CA ASN A 67 -7.55 2.34 3.38
C ASN A 67 -7.17 3.82 3.26
N SER A 68 -6.79 4.29 2.07
CA SER A 68 -6.52 5.71 1.80
C SER A 68 -7.73 6.48 1.28
N ASN A 69 -8.90 5.84 1.15
CA ASN A 69 -10.16 6.47 0.79
C ASN A 69 -10.94 6.93 2.03
N GLN A 70 -10.27 7.70 2.88
CA GLN A 70 -10.80 8.31 4.09
C GLN A 70 -10.07 9.64 4.34
N PRO A 71 -10.57 10.49 5.27
CA PRO A 71 -9.84 11.70 5.68
C PRO A 71 -8.42 11.36 6.15
N ILE A 72 -7.47 12.28 5.90
CA ILE A 72 -6.06 12.05 6.20
C ILE A 72 -5.82 11.82 7.70
N GLU A 73 -6.61 12.45 8.57
CA GLU A 73 -6.53 12.30 10.02
C GLU A 73 -6.86 10.87 10.46
N ALA A 74 -7.82 10.24 9.77
CA ALA A 74 -8.21 8.86 10.03
C ALA A 74 -7.14 7.89 9.51
N LEU A 75 -6.65 8.07 8.29
CA LEU A 75 -5.53 7.28 7.77
C LEU A 75 -4.27 7.38 8.66
N LEU A 76 -3.95 8.58 9.16
CA LEU A 76 -2.84 8.78 10.09
C LEU A 76 -3.06 8.06 11.43
N LYS A 77 -4.31 7.94 11.89
CA LYS A 77 -4.65 7.16 13.09
C LYS A 77 -4.41 5.68 12.85
N ASP A 78 -4.87 5.15 11.72
CA ASP A 78 -4.68 3.74 11.35
C ASP A 78 -3.18 3.42 11.18
N ALA A 79 -2.44 4.30 10.52
CA ALA A 79 -0.99 4.17 10.36
C ALA A 79 -0.25 4.17 11.70
N ARG A 80 -0.67 4.98 12.68
CA ARG A 80 -0.09 4.97 14.04
C ARG A 80 -0.39 3.66 14.77
N GLN A 81 -1.60 3.12 14.64
CA GLN A 81 -1.95 1.84 15.25
C GLN A 81 -1.12 0.70 14.67
N LEU A 82 -0.96 0.69 13.35
CA LEU A 82 -0.09 -0.26 12.65
C LEU A 82 1.37 -0.11 13.07
N TRP A 83 1.85 1.13 13.21
CA TRP A 83 3.20 1.40 13.68
C TRP A 83 3.47 0.80 15.06
N SER A 84 2.57 0.99 16.04
CA SER A 84 2.71 0.37 17.35
C SER A 84 2.66 -1.17 17.32
N LYS A 85 1.99 -1.77 16.32
CA LYS A 85 2.04 -3.22 16.09
C LYS A 85 3.44 -3.63 15.58
N ILE A 86 4.00 -2.88 14.63
CA ILE A 86 5.33 -3.13 14.08
C ILE A 86 6.40 -3.02 15.17
N GLU A 87 6.33 -2.02 16.04
CA GLU A 87 7.28 -1.87 17.17
C GLU A 87 7.28 -3.10 18.08
N ARG A 88 6.09 -3.60 18.46
CA ARG A 88 5.97 -4.82 19.29
C ARG A 88 6.51 -6.08 18.59
N LEU A 89 6.26 -6.21 17.28
CA LEU A 89 6.79 -7.33 16.50
C LEU A 89 8.32 -7.29 16.44
N ALA A 90 8.91 -6.09 16.26
CA ALA A 90 10.35 -5.92 16.26
C ALA A 90 10.98 -6.26 17.62
N GLU A 91 10.36 -5.86 18.73
CA GLU A 91 10.81 -6.23 20.09
C GLU A 91 10.76 -7.75 20.32
N THR A 92 9.70 -8.41 19.83
CA THR A 92 9.52 -9.87 19.95
C THR A 92 10.58 -10.61 19.12
N ASN A 93 10.81 -10.19 17.88
CA ASN A 93 11.79 -10.80 16.99
C ASN A 93 13.23 -10.57 17.47
N ALA A 94 13.51 -9.47 18.15
CA ALA A 94 14.82 -9.22 18.76
C ALA A 94 15.09 -10.03 20.03
N SER A 95 14.03 -10.61 20.63
CA SER A 95 14.10 -11.40 21.86
C SER A 95 14.15 -12.92 21.62
N ASN A 96 14.01 -13.36 20.37
CA ASN A 96 14.15 -14.74 19.91
C ASN A 96 15.51 -14.97 19.24
#